data_AF-A0A6J4FLA2-F1
#
_entry.id   AF-A0A6J4FLA2-F1
#
_cell.length_a   1.000
_cell.length_b   1.000
_cell.length_c   1.000
_cell.angle_alpha   90.00
_cell.angle_beta   90.00
_cell.angle_gamma   90.00
#
_symmetry.space_group_name_H-M   'P 1'
#
loop_
_entity.id
_entity.type
_entity.pdbx_description
1 polymer ?
#
loop_
_entity_poly.entity_id
_entity_poly.type
_entity_poly.pdbx_seq_one_letter_code
_entity_poly.pdbx_strand_id
1 'polypeptide(L)'
;MRSLLVAAFLILAAAAPAAEPGSNHDADVAAKAAQLEMLRVRAATTPNATTSTTLIEADNLLSQYRAAPPAKRDPLRAQLDAALARLDLEISGAQSGR
;
A
#
# COMPACT_ATOMS: atom_id res chain seq x y z
N MET A 1 1.02 50.90 -23.91
CA MET A 1 -0.22 50.20 -24.34
C MET A 1 0.13 48.71 -24.33
N ARG A 2 -0.05 47.98 -23.22
CA ARG A 2 -1.26 47.24 -22.80
C ARG A 2 -1.87 46.40 -23.93
N SER A 3 -1.92 45.09 -23.68
CA SER A 3 -2.62 44.03 -24.43
C SER A 3 -1.87 43.51 -25.67
N LEU A 4 -1.77 42.22 -25.97
CA LEU A 4 -2.72 41.14 -25.71
C LEU A 4 -1.99 39.82 -25.42
N LEU A 5 -2.39 39.19 -24.33
CA LEU A 5 -2.09 37.82 -23.93
C LEU A 5 -2.98 36.91 -24.78
N VAL A 6 -2.41 36.03 -25.60
CA VAL A 6 -3.18 34.96 -26.26
C VAL A 6 -2.52 33.63 -25.92
N ALA A 7 -3.06 33.01 -24.89
CA ALA A 7 -2.77 31.65 -24.48
C ALA A 7 -3.28 30.67 -25.54
N ALA A 8 -2.37 29.95 -26.19
CA ALA A 8 -2.71 28.75 -26.95
C ALA A 8 -2.43 27.54 -26.05
N PHE A 9 -3.37 27.24 -25.16
CA PHE A 9 -3.40 25.97 -24.43
C PHE A 9 -3.88 24.90 -25.43
N LEU A 10 -2.93 24.18 -26.02
CA LEU A 10 -3.20 22.96 -26.78
C LEU A 10 -3.68 21.90 -25.81
N ILE A 11 -5.00 21.69 -25.78
CA ILE A 11 -5.65 20.60 -25.06
C ILE A 11 -5.25 19.31 -25.76
N LEU A 12 -4.20 18.66 -25.26
CA LEU A 12 -3.94 17.26 -25.56
C LEU A 12 -4.98 16.45 -24.78
N ALA A 13 -6.05 16.06 -25.48
CA ALA A 13 -7.01 15.10 -25.00
C ALA A 13 -6.30 13.75 -24.81
N ALA A 14 -5.74 13.54 -23.62
CA ALA A 14 -5.31 12.24 -23.17
C ALA A 14 -6.57 11.38 -23.02
N ALA A 15 -6.85 10.56 -24.03
CA ALA A 15 -7.75 9.44 -23.89
C ALA A 15 -7.15 8.51 -22.82
N ALA A 16 -7.64 8.64 -21.58
CA ALA A 16 -7.30 7.71 -20.53
C ALA A 16 -7.82 6.33 -20.95
N PRO A 17 -6.98 5.27 -20.93
CA PRO A 17 -7.49 3.93 -21.14
C PRO A 17 -8.49 3.63 -20.02
N ALA A 18 -9.66 3.09 -20.37
CA ALA A 18 -10.62 2.60 -19.40
C ALA A 18 -9.92 1.50 -18.57
N ALA A 19 -9.58 1.84 -17.32
CA ALA A 19 -8.92 0.91 -16.40
C ALA A 19 -9.85 -0.27 -16.14
N GLU A 20 -9.43 -1.47 -16.53
CA GLU A 20 -10.18 -2.68 -16.24
C GLU A 20 -10.30 -2.84 -14.71
N PRO A 21 -11.51 -3.14 -14.18
CA PRO A 21 -11.77 -3.18 -12.73
C PRO A 21 -10.96 -4.25 -11.96
N GLY A 22 -10.27 -5.16 -12.65
CA GLY A 22 -9.30 -6.10 -12.07
C GLY A 22 -7.90 -5.51 -11.86
N SER A 23 -7.44 -4.64 -12.77
CA SER A 23 -6.07 -4.12 -12.78
C SER A 23 -5.72 -3.31 -11.52
N ASN A 24 -6.69 -2.54 -11.00
CA ASN A 24 -6.49 -1.73 -9.81
C ASN A 24 -6.33 -2.57 -8.53
N HIS A 25 -7.02 -3.71 -8.43
CA HIS A 25 -6.93 -4.56 -7.25
C HIS A 25 -5.60 -5.33 -7.23
N ASP A 26 -5.18 -5.88 -8.37
CA ASP A 26 -3.92 -6.60 -8.47
C ASP A 26 -2.72 -5.67 -8.22
N ALA A 27 -2.78 -4.43 -8.72
CA ALA A 27 -1.78 -3.40 -8.44
C ALA A 27 -1.69 -3.07 -6.94
N ASP A 28 -2.83 -2.95 -6.26
CA ASP A 28 -2.86 -2.71 -4.82
C ASP A 28 -2.33 -3.92 -4.03
N VAL A 29 -2.71 -5.15 -4.39
CA VAL A 29 -2.15 -6.38 -3.79
C VAL A 29 -0.63 -6.41 -3.95
N ALA A 30 -0.11 -6.07 -5.13
CA ALA A 30 1.33 -6.00 -5.37
C ALA A 30 2.01 -4.94 -4.50
N ALA A 31 1.42 -3.75 -4.36
CA ALA A 31 1.94 -2.69 -3.51
C ALA A 31 1.99 -3.12 -2.03
N LYS A 32 0.92 -3.74 -1.51
CA LYS A 32 0.87 -4.24 -0.13
C LYS A 32 1.86 -5.38 0.11
N ALA A 33 2.04 -6.27 -0.86
CA ALA A 33 3.03 -7.33 -0.79
C ALA A 33 4.46 -6.77 -0.72
N ALA A 34 4.79 -5.78 -1.55
CA ALA A 34 6.09 -5.12 -1.52
C ALA A 34 6.35 -4.41 -0.18
N GLN A 35 5.33 -3.74 0.36
CA GLN A 35 5.43 -3.09 1.67
C GLN A 35 5.68 -4.10 2.79
N LEU A 36 4.95 -5.22 2.81
CA LEU A 36 5.13 -6.28 3.79
C LEU A 36 6.55 -6.87 3.72
N GLU A 37 7.06 -7.13 2.52
CA GLU A 37 8.41 -7.67 2.34
C GLU A 37 9.49 -6.68 2.83
N MET A 38 9.33 -5.39 2.55
CA MET A 38 10.23 -4.36 3.08
C MET A 38 10.22 -4.32 4.61
N LEU A 39 9.05 -4.42 5.23
CA LEU A 39 8.92 -4.50 6.68
C LEU A 39 9.51 -5.80 7.24
N ARG A 40 9.35 -6.93 6.56
CA ARG A 40 9.97 -8.21 6.95
C ARG A 40 11.49 -8.12 6.96
N VAL A 41 12.09 -7.53 5.92
CA VAL A 41 13.54 -7.29 5.87
C VAL A 41 14.00 -6.39 7.02
N ARG A 42 13.28 -5.29 7.30
CA ARG A 42 13.60 -4.41 8.43
C ARG A 42 13.47 -5.14 9.78
N ALA A 43 12.41 -5.92 9.97
CA ALA A 43 12.21 -6.74 11.16
C ALA A 43 13.35 -7.74 11.38
N ALA A 44 13.89 -8.34 10.31
CA ALA A 44 15.03 -9.25 10.41
C ALA A 44 16.30 -8.57 10.97
N THR A 45 16.47 -7.27 10.74
CA THR A 45 17.59 -6.49 11.29
C THR A 45 17.34 -5.99 12.72
N THR A 46 16.08 -5.97 13.15
CA THR A 46 15.66 -5.48 14.48
C THR A 46 14.65 -6.45 15.11
N PRO A 47 15.12 -7.59 15.66
CA PRO A 47 14.24 -8.57 16.26
C PRO A 47 13.53 -8.01 17.50
N ASN A 48 12.21 -8.17 17.53
CA ASN A 48 11.31 -7.83 18.64
C ASN A 48 10.27 -8.95 18.81
N ALA A 49 9.93 -9.28 20.05
CA ALA A 49 9.03 -10.38 20.42
C ALA A 49 7.62 -10.28 19.81
N THR A 50 7.10 -9.07 19.58
CA THR A 50 5.75 -8.88 19.02
C THR A 50 5.71 -8.87 17.50
N THR A 51 6.83 -8.49 16.86
CA THR A 51 6.93 -8.26 15.41
C THR A 51 6.65 -9.53 14.59
N SER A 52 7.01 -10.70 15.11
CA SER A 52 6.73 -11.99 14.47
C SER A 52 5.21 -12.24 14.36
N THR A 53 4.45 -11.94 15.40
CA THR A 53 2.99 -12.12 15.42
C THR A 53 2.31 -11.18 14.43
N THR A 54 2.70 -9.91 14.40
CA THR A 54 2.12 -8.90 13.49
C THR A 54 2.48 -9.18 12.02
N LEU A 55 3.66 -9.75 11.74
CA LEU A 55 4.02 -10.25 10.41
C LEU A 55 3.08 -11.37 9.94
N ILE A 56 2.83 -12.38 10.79
CA ILE A 56 1.92 -13.49 10.49
C ILE A 56 0.51 -12.98 10.21
N GLU A 57 0.03 -12.03 11.01
CA GLU A 57 -1.27 -11.38 10.81
C GLU A 57 -1.34 -10.67 9.45
N ALA A 58 -0.31 -9.87 9.11
CA ALA A 58 -0.25 -9.15 7.85
C ALA A 58 -0.17 -10.09 6.63
N ASP A 59 0.59 -11.19 6.70
CA ASP A 59 0.65 -12.22 5.65
C ASP A 59 -0.73 -12.88 5.42
N ASN A 60 -1.43 -13.21 6.52
CA ASN A 60 -2.76 -13.80 6.45
C ASN A 60 -3.78 -12.82 5.85
N LEU A 61 -3.73 -11.53 6.24
CA LEU A 61 -4.60 -10.50 5.69
C LEU A 61 -4.30 -10.23 4.21
N LEU A 62 -3.03 -10.22 3.80
CA LEU A 62 -2.64 -10.08 2.39
C LEU A 62 -3.15 -11.26 1.55
N SER A 63 -3.07 -12.47 2.08
CA SER A 63 -3.58 -13.68 1.41
C SER A 63 -5.11 -13.63 1.25
N GLN A 64 -5.82 -13.21 2.29
CA GLN A 64 -7.27 -13.00 2.24
C GLN A 64 -7.66 -11.88 1.29
N TYR A 65 -6.92 -10.77 1.30
CA TYR A 65 -7.16 -9.62 0.43
C TYR A 65 -7.00 -10.00 -1.05
N ARG A 66 -5.94 -10.74 -1.39
CA ARG A 66 -5.68 -11.26 -2.74
C ARG A 66 -6.82 -12.15 -3.25
N ALA A 67 -7.40 -12.97 -2.38
CA ALA A 67 -8.51 -13.86 -2.73
C ALA A 67 -9.89 -13.22 -2.53
N ALA A 68 -9.97 -11.94 -2.16
CA ALA A 68 -11.21 -11.33 -1.71
C ALA A 68 -12.18 -11.06 -2.87
N PRO A 69 -13.47 -11.41 -2.71
CA PRO A 69 -14.51 -10.90 -3.61
C PRO A 69 -14.64 -9.37 -3.43
N PRO A 70 -15.11 -8.62 -4.45
CA PRO A 70 -15.15 -7.15 -4.41
C PRO A 70 -15.78 -6.56 -3.15
N ALA A 71 -16.88 -7.13 -2.66
CA ALA A 71 -17.58 -6.68 -1.47
C ALA A 71 -16.76 -6.76 -0.16
N LYS A 72 -15.68 -7.55 -0.13
CA LYS A 72 -14.80 -7.71 1.04
C LYS A 72 -13.44 -7.04 0.89
N ARG A 73 -13.12 -6.48 -0.29
CA ARG A 73 -11.81 -5.90 -0.58
C ARG A 73 -11.49 -4.71 0.32
N ASP A 74 -12.36 -3.71 0.35
CA ASP A 74 -12.14 -2.50 1.15
C ASP A 74 -11.93 -2.77 2.65
N PRO A 75 -12.78 -3.57 3.34
CA PRO A 75 -12.55 -3.86 4.75
C PRO A 75 -11.29 -4.69 5.00
N LEU A 76 -10.92 -5.61 4.10
CA LEU A 76 -9.67 -6.37 4.21
C LEU A 76 -8.44 -5.50 3.95
N ARG A 77 -8.52 -4.59 2.98
CA ARG A 77 -7.49 -3.59 2.70
C ARG A 77 -7.25 -2.70 3.92
N ALA A 78 -8.31 -2.19 4.53
CA ALA A 78 -8.20 -1.35 5.73
C ALA A 78 -7.57 -2.10 6.92
N GLN A 79 -7.92 -3.37 7.12
CA GLN A 79 -7.29 -4.23 8.13
C GLN A 79 -5.82 -4.46 7.84
N LEU A 80 -5.47 -4.75 6.58
CA LEU A 80 -4.08 -4.91 6.15
C LEU A 80 -3.27 -3.63 6.35
N ASP A 81 -3.83 -2.47 6.00
CA ASP A 81 -3.21 -1.16 6.22
C ASP A 81 -2.93 -0.90 7.70
N ALA A 82 -3.88 -1.22 8.58
CA ALA A 82 -3.70 -1.09 10.02
C ALA A 82 -2.61 -2.04 10.56
N ALA A 83 -2.58 -3.30 10.08
CA ALA A 83 -1.56 -4.27 10.46
C ALA A 83 -0.16 -3.84 10.01
N LEU A 84 -0.01 -3.35 8.77
CA LEU A 84 1.25 -2.84 8.23
C LEU A 84 1.73 -1.59 8.98
N ALA A 85 0.83 -0.68 9.33
CA ALA A 85 1.17 0.50 10.13
C ALA A 85 1.61 0.12 11.55
N ARG A 86 0.92 -0.82 12.20
CA ARG A 86 1.34 -1.35 13.51
C ARG A 86 2.73 -1.98 13.42
N LEU A 87 2.96 -2.82 12.41
CA LEU A 87 4.24 -3.48 12.20
C LEU A 87 5.39 -2.46 12.04
N ASP A 88 5.18 -1.40 11.27
CA ASP A 88 6.16 -0.34 11.10
C ASP A 88 6.47 0.40 12.42
N LEU A 89 5.45 0.68 13.24
CA LEU A 89 5.62 1.26 14.57
C LEU A 89 6.39 0.34 15.52
N GLU A 90 6.10 -0.96 15.53
CA GLU A 90 6.80 -1.93 16.35
C GLU A 90 8.29 -2.03 15.98
N ILE A 91 8.59 -2.05 14.67
CA ILE A 91 9.96 -2.07 14.15
C ILE A 91 10.69 -0.77 14.48
N SER A 92 10.03 0.37 14.37
CA SER A 92 10.62 1.69 14.65
C SER A 92 10.84 1.92 16.15
N GLY A 93 9.91 1.46 16.98
CA GLY A 93 10.04 1.47 18.44
C GLY A 93 11.19 0.58 18.92
N ALA A 94 11.36 -0.60 18.34
CA ALA A 94 12.48 -1.49 18.64
C ALA A 94 13.85 -0.90 18.26
N GLN A 95 13.91 -0.06 17.21
CA GLN A 95 15.14 0.65 16.83
C GLN A 95 15.47 1.81 17.77
N SER A 96 14.45 2.52 18.26
CA SER A 96 14.62 3.71 19.10
C SER A 96 15.01 3.40 20.55
N GLY A 97 14.86 2.14 20.99
CA GLY A 97 15.26 1.68 22.32
C GLY A 97 16.69 1.14 22.42
N ARG A 98 17.50 1.26 21.35
CA ARG A 98 18.92 0.86 21.33
C ARG A 98 19.86 2.03 21.56
#